data_AF-A0AAD5JR84-F1
#
_entry.id   AF-A0AAD5JR84-F1
#
_cell.length_a   1.000
_cell.length_b   1.000
_cell.length_c   1.000
_cell.angle_alpha   90.00
_cell.angle_beta   90.00
_cell.angle_gamma   90.00
#
_symmetry.space_group_name_H-M   'P 1'
#
loop_
_entity.id
_entity.type
_entity.pdbx_description
1 polymer ?
#
loop_
_entity_poly.entity_id
_entity_poly.type
_entity_poly.pdbx_seq_one_letter_code
_entity_poly.pdbx_strand_id
1 'polypeptide(L)'
;MYERACEELVHAQNKVQLLSKECHEEARRVDAALDRKETLSKIAAEEKAKHLQALKEVEDAKDLLVKETYGREVAELNARKESSEKQQIIDALISSDLRYRRYSREELEAATDFFSENNVIGEGGYGKVYKCNLDHTPVAVKVLWPDAINKKDEFLKEVEVLSQIRHPHMVLLLGACPERLLDNSVTDWPLAEVEELARIAVKCSNLRCRDRPDLDNEVLPVLKRLKDVAELALRKTEKDNIYAPSHFFCPILQDVMEDPYIAADGFTYEHRAIKAWQEKETQRITSDKA
;
A
#
# COMPACT_ATOMS: atom_id res chain seq x y z
N MET A 1 -89.50 -73.10 -44.63
CA MET A 1 -88.79 -73.21 -43.32
C MET A 1 -87.28 -73.32 -43.51
N TYR A 2 -86.80 -74.12 -44.47
CA TYR A 2 -85.36 -74.29 -44.75
C TYR A 2 -84.66 -73.00 -45.24
N GLU A 3 -85.27 -72.28 -46.17
CA GLU A 3 -84.70 -71.05 -46.77
C GLU A 3 -84.45 -69.94 -45.73
N ARG A 4 -85.41 -69.71 -44.83
CA ARG A 4 -85.30 -68.76 -43.72
C ARG A 4 -84.19 -69.14 -42.72
N ALA A 5 -84.00 -70.43 -42.45
CA ALA A 5 -82.92 -70.91 -41.59
C ALA A 5 -81.54 -70.74 -42.24
N CYS A 6 -81.44 -70.87 -43.57
CA CYS A 6 -80.21 -70.57 -44.32
C CYS A 6 -79.89 -69.06 -44.32
N GLU A 7 -80.88 -68.20 -44.50
CA GLU A 7 -80.72 -66.73 -44.40
C GLU A 7 -80.26 -66.31 -42.99
N GLU A 8 -80.88 -66.88 -41.95
CA GLU A 8 -80.51 -66.63 -40.55
C GLU A 8 -79.07 -67.10 -40.24
N LEU A 9 -78.66 -68.25 -40.80
CA LEU A 9 -77.29 -68.75 -40.67
C LEU A 9 -76.27 -67.81 -41.33
N VAL A 10 -76.55 -67.35 -42.55
CA VAL A 10 -75.70 -66.39 -43.28
C VAL A 10 -75.62 -65.06 -42.54
N HIS A 11 -76.75 -64.57 -42.02
CA HIS A 11 -76.79 -63.35 -41.21
C HIS A 11 -75.97 -63.50 -39.91
N ALA A 12 -76.11 -64.62 -39.20
CA ALA A 12 -75.34 -64.92 -38.01
C ALA A 12 -73.83 -65.00 -38.32
N GLN A 13 -73.45 -65.63 -39.42
CA GLN A 13 -72.05 -65.75 -39.86
C GLN A 13 -71.45 -64.39 -40.20
N ASN A 14 -72.17 -63.54 -40.94
CA ASN A 14 -71.75 -62.17 -41.23
C ASN A 14 -71.61 -61.32 -39.95
N LYS A 15 -72.53 -61.48 -39.00
CA LYS A 15 -72.49 -60.80 -37.70
C LYS A 15 -71.29 -61.24 -36.86
N VAL A 16 -70.98 -62.53 -36.83
CA VAL A 16 -69.79 -63.07 -36.14
C VAL A 16 -68.51 -62.55 -36.79
N GLN A 17 -68.45 -62.49 -38.12
CA GLN A 17 -67.30 -61.92 -38.83
C GLN A 17 -67.10 -60.43 -38.53
N LEU A 18 -68.19 -59.65 -38.44
CA LEU A 18 -68.13 -58.23 -38.08
C LEU A 18 -67.63 -58.04 -36.64
N LEU A 19 -68.23 -58.74 -35.67
CA LEU A 19 -67.83 -58.67 -34.27
C LEU A 19 -66.38 -59.14 -34.05
N SER A 20 -65.92 -60.13 -34.81
CA SER A 20 -64.52 -60.58 -34.78
C SER A 20 -63.56 -59.48 -35.24
N LYS A 21 -63.91 -58.73 -36.30
CA LYS A 21 -63.11 -57.59 -36.78
C LYS A 21 -63.07 -56.46 -35.75
N GLU A 22 -64.22 -56.11 -35.18
CA GLU A 22 -64.32 -55.10 -34.12
C GLU A 22 -63.50 -55.49 -32.89
N CYS A 23 -63.57 -56.75 -32.46
CA CYS A 23 -62.79 -57.26 -31.33
C CYS A 23 -61.27 -57.20 -31.60
N HIS A 24 -60.83 -57.50 -32.83
CA HIS A 24 -59.42 -57.36 -33.22
C HIS A 24 -58.97 -55.89 -33.28
N GLU A 25 -59.84 -54.99 -33.74
CA GLU A 25 -59.56 -53.55 -33.74
C GLU A 25 -59.44 -52.99 -32.32
N GLU A 26 -60.32 -53.40 -31.43
CA GLU A 26 -60.29 -52.97 -30.03
C GLU A 26 -59.08 -53.55 -29.29
N ALA A 27 -58.71 -54.82 -29.55
CA ALA A 27 -57.46 -55.40 -29.04
C ALA A 27 -56.23 -54.58 -29.46
N ARG A 28 -56.13 -54.19 -30.74
CA ARG A 28 -55.04 -53.32 -31.25
C ARG A 28 -55.02 -51.95 -30.56
N ARG A 29 -56.19 -51.39 -30.23
CA ARG A 29 -56.28 -50.10 -29.51
C ARG A 29 -55.80 -50.23 -28.07
N VAL A 30 -56.15 -51.32 -27.40
CA VAL A 30 -55.69 -51.62 -26.04
C VAL A 30 -54.17 -51.82 -26.02
N ASP A 31 -53.61 -52.58 -26.95
CA ASP A 31 -52.16 -52.77 -27.08
C ASP A 31 -51.43 -51.43 -27.29
N ALA A 32 -51.92 -50.60 -28.22
CA ALA A 32 -51.37 -49.27 -28.46
C ALA A 32 -51.49 -48.35 -27.22
N ALA A 33 -52.54 -48.49 -26.42
CA ALA A 33 -52.71 -47.74 -25.17
C ALA A 33 -51.75 -48.22 -24.08
N LEU A 34 -51.47 -49.52 -24.00
CA LEU A 34 -50.49 -50.10 -23.09
C LEU A 34 -49.07 -49.63 -23.42
N ASP A 35 -48.68 -49.65 -24.69
CA ASP A 35 -47.37 -49.13 -25.14
C ASP A 35 -47.19 -47.65 -24.82
N ARG A 36 -48.25 -46.83 -25.03
CA ARG A 36 -48.26 -45.41 -24.67
C ARG A 36 -48.13 -45.21 -23.16
N LYS A 37 -48.81 -46.02 -22.34
CA LYS A 37 -48.67 -45.98 -20.89
C LYS A 37 -47.24 -46.33 -20.45
N GLU A 38 -46.64 -47.35 -21.06
CA GLU A 38 -45.28 -47.77 -20.72
C GLU A 38 -44.25 -46.69 -21.08
N THR A 39 -44.34 -46.11 -22.28
CA THR A 39 -43.47 -45.01 -22.73
C THR A 39 -43.60 -43.77 -21.85
N LEU A 40 -44.82 -43.36 -21.49
CA LEU A 40 -45.03 -42.25 -20.55
C LEU A 40 -44.51 -42.56 -19.15
N SER A 41 -44.63 -43.80 -18.68
CA SER A 41 -44.08 -44.22 -17.38
C SER A 41 -42.56 -44.16 -17.37
N LYS A 42 -41.89 -44.51 -18.49
CA LYS A 42 -40.44 -44.38 -18.63
C LYS A 42 -40.01 -42.92 -18.59
N ILE A 43 -40.67 -42.05 -19.35
CA ILE A 43 -40.41 -40.60 -19.34
C ILE A 43 -40.59 -40.02 -17.93
N ALA A 44 -41.69 -40.35 -17.25
CA ALA A 44 -41.94 -39.87 -15.90
C ALA A 44 -40.87 -40.32 -14.89
N ALA A 45 -40.36 -41.55 -15.02
CA ALA A 45 -39.28 -42.06 -14.18
C ALA A 45 -37.96 -41.33 -14.46
N GLU A 46 -37.63 -41.09 -15.72
CA GLU A 46 -36.44 -40.31 -16.13
C GLU A 46 -36.51 -38.86 -15.63
N GLU A 47 -37.64 -38.19 -15.80
CA GLU A 47 -37.83 -36.82 -15.31
C GLU A 47 -37.78 -36.75 -13.78
N LYS A 48 -38.34 -37.74 -13.08
CA LYS A 48 -38.21 -37.85 -11.62
C LYS A 48 -36.75 -38.03 -11.18
N ALA A 49 -35.98 -38.84 -11.91
CA ALA A 49 -34.56 -39.04 -11.62
C ALA A 49 -33.76 -37.73 -11.83
N LYS A 50 -34.01 -37.02 -12.94
CA LYS A 50 -33.40 -35.70 -13.19
C LYS A 50 -33.75 -34.69 -12.10
N HIS A 51 -35.00 -34.66 -11.64
CA HIS A 51 -35.43 -33.77 -10.57
C HIS A 51 -34.72 -34.06 -9.24
N LEU A 52 -34.61 -35.33 -8.86
CA LEU A 52 -33.89 -35.73 -7.64
C LEU A 52 -32.40 -35.36 -7.71
N GLN A 53 -31.79 -35.50 -8.88
CA GLN A 53 -30.41 -35.06 -9.09
C GLN A 53 -30.27 -33.55 -8.93
N ALA A 54 -31.16 -32.76 -9.56
CA ALA A 54 -31.14 -31.30 -9.44
C ALA A 54 -31.33 -30.83 -7.99
N LEU A 55 -32.19 -31.51 -7.21
CA LEU A 55 -32.36 -31.21 -5.78
C LEU A 55 -31.08 -31.45 -4.99
N LYS A 56 -30.35 -32.52 -5.28
CA LYS A 56 -29.07 -32.82 -4.64
C LYS A 56 -28.02 -31.77 -4.99
N GLU A 57 -27.92 -31.39 -6.26
CA GLU A 57 -26.99 -30.35 -6.73
C GLU A 57 -27.28 -28.99 -6.07
N VAL A 58 -28.56 -28.64 -5.90
CA VAL A 58 -28.97 -27.42 -5.18
C VAL A 58 -28.56 -27.48 -3.71
N GLU A 59 -28.70 -28.62 -3.05
CA GLU A 59 -28.29 -28.77 -1.65
C GLU A 59 -26.78 -28.70 -1.48
N ASP A 60 -26.02 -29.40 -2.34
CA ASP A 60 -24.55 -29.34 -2.37
C ASP A 60 -24.06 -27.90 -2.63
N ALA A 61 -24.75 -27.14 -3.50
CA ALA A 61 -24.45 -25.74 -3.77
C ALA A 61 -24.74 -24.83 -2.56
N LYS A 62 -25.79 -25.08 -1.77
CA LYS A 62 -26.06 -24.33 -0.53
C LYS A 62 -24.96 -24.56 0.49
N ASP A 63 -24.55 -25.81 0.69
CA ASP A 63 -23.48 -26.16 1.63
C ASP A 63 -22.15 -25.48 1.25
N LEU A 64 -21.85 -25.42 -0.05
CA LEU A 64 -20.67 -24.72 -0.55
C LEU A 64 -20.76 -23.20 -0.29
N LEU A 65 -21.92 -22.60 -0.54
CA LEU A 65 -22.16 -21.17 -0.29
C LEU A 65 -22.01 -20.81 1.20
N VAL A 66 -22.48 -21.67 2.11
CA VAL A 66 -22.30 -21.47 3.56
C VAL A 66 -20.82 -21.48 3.94
N LYS A 67 -20.03 -22.42 3.41
CA LYS A 67 -18.58 -22.46 3.66
C LYS A 67 -17.87 -21.23 3.10
N GLU A 68 -18.23 -20.80 1.90
CA GLU A 68 -17.64 -19.62 1.27
C GLU A 68 -17.97 -18.33 2.03
N THR A 69 -19.23 -18.16 2.45
CA THR A 69 -19.66 -16.99 3.23
C THR A 69 -18.95 -16.90 4.59
N TYR A 70 -18.83 -18.02 5.31
CA TYR A 70 -18.04 -18.07 6.54
C TYR A 70 -16.56 -17.72 6.29
N GLY A 71 -15.95 -18.28 5.23
CA GLY A 71 -14.58 -17.95 4.86
C GLY A 71 -14.38 -16.46 4.53
N ARG A 72 -15.34 -15.85 3.84
CA ARG A 72 -15.34 -14.40 3.55
C ARG A 72 -15.45 -13.55 4.82
N GLU A 73 -16.31 -13.94 5.77
CA GLU A 73 -16.48 -13.21 7.03
C GLU A 73 -15.21 -13.23 7.88
N VAL A 74 -14.56 -14.39 8.01
CA VAL A 74 -13.27 -14.53 8.71
C VAL A 74 -12.19 -13.69 8.03
N ALA A 75 -12.08 -13.75 6.70
CA ALA A 75 -11.13 -12.94 5.95
C ALA A 75 -11.39 -11.43 6.13
N GLU A 76 -12.66 -11.00 6.20
CA GLU A 76 -13.02 -9.62 6.46
C GLU A 76 -12.64 -9.17 7.87
N LEU A 77 -12.86 -9.99 8.90
CA LEU A 77 -12.44 -9.69 10.27
C LEU A 77 -10.91 -9.56 10.38
N ASN A 78 -10.16 -10.49 9.78
CA ASN A 78 -8.70 -10.42 9.77
C ASN A 78 -8.19 -9.16 9.05
N ALA A 79 -8.74 -8.85 7.87
CA ALA A 79 -8.38 -7.65 7.13
C ALA A 79 -8.70 -6.36 7.90
N ARG A 80 -9.83 -6.29 8.62
CA ARG A 80 -10.17 -5.15 9.50
C ARG A 80 -9.18 -5.01 10.65
N LYS A 81 -8.79 -6.13 11.28
CA LYS A 81 -7.82 -6.13 12.38
C LYS A 81 -6.46 -5.62 11.92
N GLU A 82 -5.93 -6.15 10.81
CA GLU A 82 -4.66 -5.68 10.24
C GLU A 82 -4.71 -4.21 9.81
N SER A 83 -5.83 -3.76 9.24
CA SER A 83 -6.02 -2.35 8.89
C SER A 83 -6.02 -1.46 10.14
N SER A 84 -6.68 -1.89 11.22
CA SER A 84 -6.66 -1.19 12.50
C SER A 84 -5.26 -1.15 13.13
N GLU A 85 -4.49 -2.24 13.05
CA GLU A 85 -3.11 -2.30 13.56
C GLU A 85 -2.19 -1.36 12.76
N LYS A 86 -2.29 -1.36 11.42
CA LYS A 86 -1.55 -0.43 10.55
C LYS A 86 -1.92 1.03 10.84
N GLN A 87 -3.22 1.30 11.02
CA GLN A 87 -3.70 2.63 11.36
C GLN A 87 -3.22 3.05 12.75
N GLN A 88 -3.21 2.15 13.75
CA GLN A 88 -2.64 2.43 15.07
C GLN A 88 -1.13 2.73 15.01
N ILE A 89 -0.36 2.04 14.17
CA ILE A 89 1.06 2.33 14.00
C ILE A 89 1.25 3.73 13.41
N ILE A 90 0.45 4.10 12.40
CA ILE A 90 0.46 5.43 11.79
C ILE A 90 0.01 6.49 12.79
N ASP A 91 -1.06 6.24 13.53
CA ASP A 91 -1.56 7.14 14.55
C ASP A 91 -0.55 7.25 15.70
N ALA A 92 0.21 6.20 16.04
CA ALA A 92 1.32 6.28 16.99
C ALA A 92 2.54 7.04 16.42
N LEU A 93 2.78 6.94 15.11
CA LEU A 93 3.82 7.70 14.41
C LEU A 93 3.50 9.21 14.36
N ILE A 94 2.23 9.54 14.14
CA ILE A 94 1.70 10.87 13.85
C ILE A 94 1.18 11.58 15.08
N SER A 95 0.56 10.85 16.02
CA SER A 95 0.18 11.43 17.30
C SER A 95 1.46 11.90 17.96
N SER A 96 1.55 13.21 18.06
CA SER A 96 2.30 13.90 19.09
C SER A 96 1.79 13.30 20.40
N ASP A 97 2.48 12.27 20.90
CA ASP A 97 2.07 11.57 22.10
C ASP A 97 2.07 12.58 23.25
N LEU A 98 0.92 13.15 23.60
CA LEU A 98 0.78 14.17 24.66
C LEU A 98 1.18 13.62 26.05
N ARG A 99 1.54 12.33 26.14
CA ARG A 99 1.99 11.66 27.37
C ARG A 99 3.47 11.90 27.68
N TYR A 100 4.31 12.14 26.66
CA TYR A 100 5.74 12.43 26.82
C TYR A 100 6.24 13.39 25.74
N ARG A 101 7.25 14.22 26.05
CA ARG A 101 7.79 15.16 25.06
C ARG A 101 8.60 14.41 24.00
N ARG A 102 8.40 14.73 22.72
CA ARG A 102 9.29 14.26 21.65
C ARG A 102 10.49 15.20 21.58
N TYR A 103 11.68 14.64 21.76
CA TYR A 103 12.94 15.35 21.57
C TYR A 103 13.51 15.02 20.20
N SER A 104 14.12 15.99 19.54
CA SER A 104 14.92 15.73 18.34
C SER A 104 16.31 15.21 18.73
N ARG A 105 16.98 14.49 17.83
CA ARG A 105 18.37 14.08 18.03
C ARG A 105 19.26 15.28 18.26
N GLU A 106 19.06 16.37 17.52
CA GLU A 106 19.86 17.60 17.62
C GLU A 106 19.72 18.24 19.00
N GLU A 107 18.51 18.22 19.59
CA GLU A 107 18.29 18.66 20.97
C GLU A 107 19.04 17.79 21.98
N LEU A 108 19.00 16.46 21.81
CA LEU A 108 19.71 15.53 22.69
C LEU A 108 21.23 15.62 22.53
N GLU A 109 21.73 15.79 21.31
CA GLU A 109 23.15 16.00 21.01
C GLU A 109 23.65 17.28 21.66
N ALA A 110 22.94 18.41 21.48
CA ALA A 110 23.31 19.67 22.11
C ALA A 110 23.31 19.56 23.65
N ALA A 111 22.31 18.87 24.23
CA ALA A 111 22.23 18.70 25.67
C ALA A 111 23.31 17.76 26.24
N THR A 112 23.69 16.72 25.50
CA THR A 112 24.66 15.71 25.94
C THR A 112 26.10 16.01 25.54
N ASP A 113 26.36 17.18 24.95
CA ASP A 113 27.65 17.55 24.36
C ASP A 113 28.09 16.52 23.30
N PHE A 114 27.21 16.30 22.31
CA PHE A 114 27.37 15.32 21.23
C PHE A 114 27.65 13.90 21.74
N PHE A 115 26.92 13.47 22.78
CA PHE A 115 27.12 12.18 23.45
C PHE A 115 28.55 11.98 23.96
N SER A 116 29.16 13.04 24.49
CA SER A 116 30.51 13.02 25.09
C SER A 116 30.64 11.96 26.19
N GLU A 117 31.73 11.20 26.15
CA GLU A 117 32.05 10.17 27.17
C GLU A 117 32.16 10.79 28.59
N ASN A 118 32.47 12.08 28.70
CA ASN A 118 32.52 12.80 29.98
C ASN A 118 31.15 12.89 30.69
N ASN A 119 30.06 12.70 29.93
CA ASN A 119 28.70 12.75 30.43
C ASN A 119 28.11 11.37 30.70
N VAL A 120 28.84 10.28 30.45
CA VAL A 120 28.36 8.92 30.74
C VAL A 120 28.26 8.70 32.24
N ILE A 121 27.09 8.28 32.69
CA ILE A 121 26.80 7.90 34.09
C ILE A 121 26.56 6.39 34.25
N GLY A 122 26.40 5.68 33.14
CA GLY A 122 26.28 4.22 33.15
C GLY A 122 26.33 3.63 31.74
N GLU A 123 26.86 2.43 31.64
CA GLU A 123 26.92 1.65 30.41
C GLU A 123 26.58 0.19 30.73
N GLY A 124 25.81 -0.46 29.85
CA GLY A 124 25.47 -1.86 29.99
C GLY A 124 24.96 -2.48 28.70
N GLY A 125 24.45 -3.70 28.79
CA GLY A 125 23.99 -4.46 27.61
C GLY A 125 22.86 -3.80 26.81
N TYR A 126 22.13 -2.85 27.41
CA TYR A 126 21.05 -2.12 26.77
C TYR A 126 21.50 -0.83 26.08
N GLY A 127 22.66 -0.27 26.44
CA GLY A 127 23.09 1.03 25.92
C GLY A 127 23.94 1.83 26.89
N LYS A 128 24.15 3.09 26.55
CA LYS A 128 24.81 4.11 27.39
C LYS A 128 23.79 5.07 27.97
N VAL A 129 24.02 5.53 29.19
CA VAL A 129 23.21 6.53 29.88
C VAL A 129 24.08 7.77 30.10
N TYR A 130 23.61 8.90 29.60
CA TYR A 130 24.28 10.19 29.68
C TYR A 130 23.55 11.11 30.65
N LYS A 131 24.28 11.89 31.44
CA LYS A 131 23.72 13.04 32.16
C LYS A 131 23.64 14.23 31.22
N CYS A 132 22.56 14.98 31.27
CA CYS A 132 22.46 16.27 30.61
C CYS A 132 21.42 17.17 31.27
N ASN A 133 21.33 18.40 30.81
CA ASN A 133 20.24 19.31 31.18
C ASN A 133 19.35 19.57 29.96
N LEU A 134 18.07 19.22 30.06
CA LEU A 134 17.04 19.56 29.08
C LEU A 134 16.09 20.59 29.71
N ASP A 135 15.90 21.75 29.08
CA ASP A 135 15.06 22.84 29.60
C ASP A 135 15.36 23.20 31.08
N HIS A 136 16.65 23.33 31.41
CA HIS A 136 17.16 23.55 32.78
C HIS A 136 16.81 22.45 33.80
N THR A 137 16.27 21.33 33.36
CA THR A 137 16.00 20.15 34.18
C THR A 137 17.15 19.16 34.02
N PRO A 138 17.81 18.72 35.10
CA PRO A 138 18.81 17.66 35.03
C PRO A 138 18.11 16.33 34.72
N VAL A 139 18.57 15.64 33.69
CA VAL A 139 17.97 14.40 33.19
C VAL A 139 19.04 13.35 32.87
N ALA A 140 18.59 12.11 32.74
CA ALA A 140 19.38 11.01 32.23
C ALA A 140 18.83 10.60 30.84
N VAL A 141 19.70 10.57 29.83
CA VAL A 141 19.37 10.16 28.46
C VAL A 141 19.96 8.77 28.21
N LYS A 142 19.10 7.77 28.04
CA LYS A 142 19.49 6.40 27.70
C LYS A 142 19.50 6.23 26.18
N VAL A 143 20.67 5.98 25.61
CA VAL A 143 20.89 5.72 24.18
C VAL A 143 21.12 4.24 23.97
N LEU A 144 20.29 3.60 23.14
CA LEU A 144 20.40 2.17 22.85
C LEU A 144 21.42 1.91 21.73
N TRP A 145 22.08 0.75 21.79
CA TRP A 145 23.01 0.33 20.75
C TRP A 145 22.29 0.11 19.39
N PRO A 146 22.86 0.56 18.25
CA PRO A 146 22.24 0.42 16.92
C PRO A 146 22.03 -1.04 16.45
N ASP A 147 22.87 -1.97 16.92
CA ASP A 147 23.04 -3.31 16.31
C ASP A 147 22.01 -4.38 16.72
N ALA A 148 20.80 -4.00 17.12
CA ALA A 148 19.83 -4.99 17.56
C ALA A 148 18.48 -4.83 16.88
N ILE A 149 18.30 -5.63 15.84
CA ILE A 149 17.04 -5.92 15.14
C ILE A 149 15.91 -6.29 16.13
N ASN A 150 16.23 -6.66 17.38
CA ASN A 150 15.27 -7.03 18.43
C ASN A 150 15.12 -6.01 19.59
N LYS A 151 15.93 -4.94 19.70
CA LYS A 151 15.85 -3.98 20.82
C LYS A 151 14.93 -2.78 20.58
N LYS A 152 14.51 -2.56 19.33
CA LYS A 152 13.54 -1.51 19.00
C LYS A 152 12.17 -1.77 19.66
N ASP A 153 11.72 -3.01 19.66
CA ASP A 153 10.45 -3.38 20.30
C ASP A 153 10.52 -3.27 21.83
N GLU A 154 11.69 -3.56 22.42
CA GLU A 154 11.94 -3.36 23.85
C GLU A 154 11.91 -1.87 24.22
N PHE A 155 12.52 -1.01 23.39
CA PHE A 155 12.45 0.45 23.54
C PHE A 155 11.02 0.97 23.49
N LEU A 156 10.26 0.57 22.47
CA LEU A 156 8.88 1.00 22.30
C LEU A 156 8.00 0.56 23.47
N LYS A 157 8.19 -0.67 23.97
CA LYS A 157 7.50 -1.16 25.19
C LYS A 157 7.87 -0.37 26.44
N GLU A 158 9.16 -0.07 26.63
CA GLU A 158 9.63 0.71 27.79
C GLU A 158 9.02 2.13 27.76
N VAL A 159 9.04 2.79 26.60
CA VAL A 159 8.42 4.11 26.40
C VAL A 159 6.90 4.05 26.62
N GLU A 160 6.22 3.05 26.06
CA GLU A 160 4.77 2.88 26.21
C GLU A 160 4.35 2.72 27.67
N VAL A 161 5.06 1.88 28.44
CA VAL A 161 4.77 1.65 29.86
C VAL A 161 5.10 2.88 30.69
N LEU A 162 6.30 3.46 30.53
CA LEU A 162 6.74 4.60 31.35
C LEU A 162 5.96 5.88 31.05
N SER A 163 5.41 6.04 29.84
CA SER A 163 4.53 7.17 29.50
C SER A 163 3.23 7.21 30.30
N GLN A 164 2.80 6.07 30.85
CA GLN A 164 1.53 5.92 31.57
C GLN A 164 1.69 5.95 33.09
N ILE A 165 2.91 5.90 33.61
CA ILE A 165 3.17 5.76 35.04
C ILE A 165 3.75 7.05 35.62
N ARG A 166 3.07 7.61 36.62
CA ARG A 166 3.57 8.74 37.41
C ARG A 166 3.45 8.41 38.90
N HIS A 167 4.57 8.19 39.56
CA HIS A 167 4.61 7.83 40.98
C HIS A 167 5.88 8.38 41.66
N PRO A 168 5.82 8.84 42.93
CA PRO A 168 6.98 9.43 43.63
C PRO A 168 8.20 8.53 43.77
N HIS A 169 8.02 7.21 43.64
CA HIS A 169 9.08 6.20 43.78
C HIS A 169 9.41 5.49 42.45
N MET A 170 9.05 6.10 41.31
CA MET A 170 9.40 5.60 39.99
C MET A 170 10.07 6.70 39.17
N VAL A 171 10.92 6.29 38.23
CA VAL A 171 11.53 7.22 37.28
C VAL A 171 10.44 7.79 36.36
N LEU A 172 10.44 9.12 36.21
CA LEU A 172 9.51 9.81 35.32
C LEU A 172 10.11 9.89 33.91
N LEU A 173 9.40 9.35 32.93
CA LEU A 173 9.74 9.59 31.53
C LEU A 173 9.30 11.01 31.15
N LEU A 174 10.28 11.89 30.90
CA LEU A 174 10.01 13.25 30.43
C LEU A 174 9.76 13.29 28.92
N GLY A 175 10.47 12.43 28.19
CA GLY A 175 10.38 12.37 26.74
C GLY A 175 11.21 11.26 26.13
N ALA A 176 11.02 11.10 24.83
CA ALA A 176 11.75 10.13 24.03
C ALA A 176 12.08 10.71 22.66
N CYS A 177 13.16 10.22 22.06
CA CYS A 177 13.54 10.51 20.69
C CYS A 177 13.37 9.22 19.88
N PRO A 178 12.19 8.96 19.29
CA PRO A 178 11.96 7.78 18.46
C PRO A 178 12.56 7.90 17.04
N GLU A 179 13.45 8.86 16.80
CA GLU A 179 14.16 9.01 15.53
C GLU A 179 15.03 7.77 15.22
N ARG A 180 14.93 7.08 14.06
CA ARG A 180 14.23 7.38 12.80
C ARG A 180 13.80 6.06 12.10
N LEU A 181 12.63 6.06 11.45
CA LEU A 181 12.30 5.12 10.35
C LEU A 181 12.85 5.58 8.99
N LEU A 182 13.32 6.83 8.92
CA LEU A 182 13.83 7.48 7.71
C LEU A 182 15.36 7.43 7.70
N ASP A 183 15.94 7.43 6.49
CA ASP A 183 17.38 7.33 6.26
C ASP A 183 18.15 8.49 6.94
N ASN A 184 19.23 8.14 7.63
CA ASN A 184 20.12 9.05 8.36
C ASN A 184 21.07 9.83 7.43
N SER A 185 21.15 9.46 6.15
CA SER A 185 21.96 10.16 5.16
C SER A 185 21.37 11.51 4.72
N VAL A 186 20.12 11.82 5.08
CA VAL A 186 19.40 13.02 4.67
C VAL A 186 19.06 13.88 5.89
N THR A 187 19.56 15.12 5.90
CA THR A 187 19.46 16.06 7.04
C THR A 187 18.14 16.84 7.09
N ASP A 188 17.41 16.94 5.98
CA ASP A 188 16.27 17.87 5.84
C ASP A 188 15.04 17.19 5.23
N TRP A 189 14.58 16.10 5.86
CA TRP A 189 13.36 15.42 5.41
C TRP A 189 12.15 16.38 5.48
N PRO A 190 11.38 16.53 4.38
CA PRO A 190 10.14 17.31 4.39
C PRO A 190 9.05 16.52 5.13
N LEU A 191 9.00 16.64 6.46
CA LEU A 191 8.22 15.76 7.32
C LEU A 191 6.72 15.76 7.00
N ALA A 192 6.14 16.90 6.60
CA ALA A 192 4.72 16.99 6.25
C ALA A 192 4.40 16.19 4.97
N GLU A 193 5.25 16.30 3.96
CA GLU A 193 5.17 15.59 2.69
C GLU A 193 5.43 14.08 2.87
N VAL A 194 6.40 13.72 3.72
CA VAL A 194 6.70 12.34 4.07
C VAL A 194 5.53 11.71 4.82
N GLU A 195 4.93 12.42 5.77
CA GLU A 195 3.74 11.96 6.49
C GLU A 195 2.57 11.73 5.52
N GLU A 196 2.33 12.67 4.62
CA GLU A 196 1.28 12.56 3.63
C GLU A 196 1.52 11.36 2.68
N LEU A 197 2.75 11.17 2.22
CA LEU A 197 3.15 10.03 1.40
C LEU A 197 2.95 8.70 2.15
N ALA A 198 3.32 8.63 3.42
CA ALA A 198 3.16 7.45 4.26
C ALA A 198 1.67 7.10 4.46
N ARG A 199 0.83 8.11 4.74
CA ARG A 199 -0.62 7.94 4.87
C ARG A 199 -1.25 7.40 3.59
N ILE A 200 -0.93 7.97 2.42
CA ILE A 200 -1.49 7.47 1.15
C ILE A 200 -0.97 6.07 0.83
N ALA A 201 0.32 5.77 1.08
CA ALA A 201 0.91 4.46 0.86
C ALA A 201 0.23 3.35 1.68
N VAL A 202 -0.10 3.62 2.95
CA VAL A 202 -0.80 2.64 3.77
C VAL A 202 -2.23 2.42 3.31
N LYS A 203 -2.94 3.49 2.93
CA LYS A 203 -4.27 3.35 2.33
C LYS A 203 -4.23 2.50 1.05
N CYS A 204 -3.22 2.69 0.20
CA CYS A 204 -2.98 1.86 -0.99
C CYS A 204 -2.64 0.40 -0.66
N SER A 205 -2.10 0.14 0.53
CA SER A 205 -1.67 -1.19 0.99
C SER A 205 -2.78 -1.99 1.71
N ASN A 206 -4.03 -1.50 1.69
CA ASN A 206 -5.18 -2.24 2.21
C ASN A 206 -5.39 -3.55 1.43
N LEU A 207 -5.74 -4.64 2.11
CA LEU A 207 -5.92 -5.95 1.48
C LEU A 207 -7.13 -5.99 0.53
N ARG A 208 -8.19 -5.25 0.87
CA ARG A 208 -9.40 -5.19 0.06
C ARG A 208 -9.28 -4.09 -0.98
N CYS A 209 -9.48 -4.42 -2.25
CA CYS A 209 -9.43 -3.43 -3.34
C CYS A 209 -10.41 -2.27 -3.13
N ARG A 210 -11.58 -2.52 -2.51
CA ARG A 210 -12.59 -1.48 -2.22
C ARG A 210 -12.21 -0.49 -1.12
N ASP A 211 -11.23 -0.83 -0.28
CA ASP A 211 -10.73 0.05 0.78
C ASP A 211 -9.49 0.84 0.32
N ARG A 212 -8.98 0.54 -0.88
CA ARG A 212 -7.88 1.31 -1.46
C ARG A 212 -8.46 2.60 -2.07
N PRO A 213 -7.73 3.71 -1.95
CA PRO A 213 -8.11 4.96 -2.56
C PRO A 213 -8.13 4.84 -4.08
N ASP A 214 -8.99 5.62 -4.73
CA ASP A 214 -9.04 5.68 -6.18
C ASP A 214 -7.74 6.23 -6.77
N LEU A 215 -7.22 5.57 -7.80
CA LEU A 215 -5.92 5.93 -8.36
C LEU A 215 -5.94 7.33 -8.96
N ASP A 216 -6.94 7.63 -9.78
CA ASP A 216 -6.98 8.87 -10.56
C ASP A 216 -7.38 10.08 -9.73
N ASN A 217 -8.32 9.89 -8.80
CA ASN A 217 -8.94 10.97 -8.05
C ASN A 217 -8.30 11.22 -6.68
N GLU A 218 -7.67 10.21 -6.07
CA GLU A 218 -7.11 10.34 -4.72
C GLU A 218 -5.57 10.21 -4.70
N VAL A 219 -5.02 9.17 -5.34
CA VAL A 219 -3.58 8.88 -5.25
C VAL A 219 -2.75 9.78 -6.18
N LEU A 220 -3.09 9.84 -7.46
CA LEU A 220 -2.32 10.60 -8.45
C LEU A 220 -2.23 12.11 -8.14
N PRO A 221 -3.27 12.80 -7.65
CA PRO A 221 -3.16 14.20 -7.28
C PRO A 221 -2.16 14.43 -6.14
N VAL A 222 -2.15 13.54 -5.14
CA VAL A 222 -1.18 13.60 -4.03
C VAL A 222 0.23 13.39 -4.54
N LEU A 223 0.46 12.34 -5.33
CA LEU A 223 1.79 12.03 -5.88
C LEU A 223 2.32 13.13 -6.80
N LYS A 224 1.46 13.73 -7.63
CA LYS A 224 1.85 14.86 -8.49
C LYS A 224 2.30 16.06 -7.66
N ARG A 225 1.53 16.45 -6.65
CA ARG A 225 1.91 17.56 -5.76
C ARG A 225 3.23 17.28 -5.03
N LEU A 226 3.39 16.07 -4.47
CA LEU A 226 4.63 15.70 -3.76
C LEU A 226 5.84 15.68 -4.70
N LYS A 227 5.65 15.23 -5.93
CA LYS A 227 6.67 15.32 -6.99
C LYS A 227 7.06 16.78 -7.26
N ASP A 228 6.09 17.68 -7.41
CA ASP A 228 6.37 19.09 -7.68
C ASP A 228 7.15 19.74 -6.52
N VAL A 229 6.83 19.39 -5.27
CA VAL A 229 7.59 19.84 -4.09
C VAL A 229 9.03 19.33 -4.14
N ALA A 230 9.24 18.05 -4.46
CA ALA A 230 10.57 17.47 -4.58
C ALA A 230 11.39 18.12 -5.71
N GLU A 231 10.77 18.38 -6.87
CA GLU A 231 11.41 19.07 -7.99
C GLU A 231 11.78 20.51 -7.64
N LEU A 232 10.95 21.22 -6.89
CA LEU A 232 11.25 22.58 -6.43
C LEU A 232 12.40 22.59 -5.42
N ALA A 233 12.44 21.62 -4.51
CA ALA A 233 13.53 21.45 -3.56
C ALA A 233 14.87 21.21 -4.28
N LEU A 234 14.90 20.30 -5.26
CA LEU A 234 16.08 20.02 -6.09
C LEU A 234 16.61 21.27 -6.79
N ARG A 235 15.73 22.08 -7.40
CA ARG A 235 16.12 23.33 -8.06
C ARG A 235 16.65 24.39 -7.09
N LYS A 236 16.23 24.34 -5.82
CA LYS A 236 16.72 25.23 -4.78
C LYS A 236 18.12 24.81 -4.33
N THR A 237 18.38 23.52 -4.13
CA THR A 237 19.71 23.01 -3.81
C THR A 237 20.72 23.28 -4.91
N GLU A 238 20.32 23.21 -6.18
CA GLU A 238 21.19 23.59 -7.31
C GLU A 238 21.57 25.08 -7.32
N LYS A 239 20.68 25.96 -6.83
CA LYS A 239 20.97 27.40 -6.68
C LYS A 239 21.82 27.71 -5.44
N ASP A 240 21.63 26.97 -4.36
CA ASP A 240 22.34 27.18 -3.10
C ASP A 240 23.76 26.55 -3.10
N ASN A 241 24.06 25.62 -4.02
CA ASN A 241 25.40 25.04 -4.22
C ASN A 241 26.35 25.92 -5.08
N ILE A 242 25.98 27.16 -5.37
CA ILE A 242 26.84 28.11 -6.09
C ILE A 242 27.69 28.90 -5.08
N TYR A 243 28.55 28.21 -4.34
CA TYR A 243 29.77 28.85 -3.84
C TYR A 243 30.94 28.11 -4.46
N ALA A 244 31.18 28.42 -5.74
CA ALA A 244 32.39 27.97 -6.40
C ALA A 244 33.58 28.42 -5.53
N PRO A 245 34.57 27.55 -5.25
CA PRO A 245 35.78 28.00 -4.58
C PRO A 245 36.41 29.20 -5.30
N SER A 246 37.08 30.09 -4.57
CA SER A 246 37.60 31.36 -5.12
C SER A 246 38.52 31.20 -6.34
N HIS A 247 39.17 30.04 -6.51
CA HIS A 247 40.02 29.74 -7.66
C HIS A 247 39.26 29.46 -8.96
N PHE A 248 37.94 29.30 -8.91
CA PHE A 248 37.07 29.23 -10.10
C PHE A 248 36.59 30.61 -10.55
N PHE A 249 36.84 31.67 -9.78
CA PHE A 249 36.45 33.02 -10.16
C PHE A 249 37.53 33.69 -11.01
N CYS A 250 37.09 34.40 -12.06
CA CYS A 250 37.96 35.25 -12.84
C CYS A 250 38.38 36.47 -12.01
N PRO A 251 39.69 36.76 -11.85
CA PRO A 251 40.13 37.93 -11.08
C PRO A 251 39.63 39.27 -11.64
N ILE A 252 39.37 39.36 -12.95
CA ILE A 252 38.91 40.57 -13.63
C ILE A 252 37.38 40.73 -13.51
N LEU A 253 36.63 39.67 -13.80
CA LEU A 253 35.16 39.73 -13.85
C LEU A 253 34.48 39.46 -12.51
N GLN A 254 35.21 38.88 -11.55
CA GLN A 254 34.67 38.46 -10.25
C GLN A 254 33.43 37.56 -10.40
N ASP A 255 33.42 36.74 -11.45
CA ASP A 255 32.40 35.75 -11.78
C ASP A 255 33.07 34.41 -12.08
N VAL A 256 32.33 33.30 -11.99
CA VAL A 256 32.85 31.95 -12.25
C VAL A 256 33.31 31.84 -13.71
N MET A 257 34.51 31.30 -13.93
CA MET A 257 35.07 31.11 -15.26
C MET A 257 34.36 29.95 -15.97
N GLU A 258 33.82 30.23 -17.16
CA GLU A 258 33.25 29.22 -18.07
C GLU A 258 34.28 28.78 -19.11
N ASP A 259 35.14 29.70 -19.58
CA ASP A 259 36.19 29.46 -20.58
C ASP A 259 37.55 29.99 -20.08
N PRO A 260 38.22 29.26 -19.17
CA PRO A 260 39.44 29.72 -18.49
C PRO A 260 40.70 29.62 -19.37
N TYR A 261 41.50 30.69 -19.39
CA TYR A 261 42.79 30.79 -20.07
C TYR A 261 43.89 31.25 -19.13
N ILE A 262 45.05 30.59 -19.17
CA ILE A 262 46.21 30.94 -18.35
C ILE A 262 47.03 32.02 -19.06
N ALA A 263 47.25 33.15 -18.39
CA ALA A 263 48.12 34.21 -18.89
C ALA A 263 49.58 34.02 -18.43
N ALA A 264 50.48 34.83 -19.00
CA ALA A 264 51.92 34.72 -18.74
C ALA A 264 52.33 35.06 -17.30
N ASP A 265 51.47 35.73 -16.54
CA ASP A 265 51.62 36.03 -15.12
C ASP A 265 51.30 34.81 -14.22
N GLY A 266 50.85 33.69 -14.81
CA GLY A 266 50.47 32.47 -14.11
C GLY A 266 49.05 32.48 -13.53
N PHE A 267 48.27 33.55 -13.76
CA PHE A 267 46.87 33.60 -13.36
C PHE A 267 45.95 33.09 -14.47
N THR A 268 44.80 32.53 -14.05
CA THR A 268 43.76 32.08 -14.96
C THR A 268 42.67 33.13 -15.05
N TYR A 269 42.27 33.49 -16.26
CA TYR A 269 41.25 34.49 -16.54
C TYR A 269 40.21 33.93 -17.49
N GLU A 270 39.00 34.46 -17.41
CA GLU A 270 37.93 34.19 -18.36
C GLU A 270 38.30 34.79 -19.74
N HIS A 271 38.18 34.02 -20.80
CA HIS A 271 38.60 34.40 -22.16
C HIS A 271 37.96 35.71 -22.64
N ARG A 272 36.66 35.94 -22.36
CA ARG A 272 36.00 37.22 -22.70
C ARG A 272 36.61 38.42 -21.97
N ALA A 273 37.15 38.23 -20.76
CA ALA A 273 37.83 39.28 -20.01
C ALA A 273 39.15 39.67 -20.68
N ILE A 274 39.91 38.67 -21.15
CA ILE A 274 41.17 38.88 -21.88
C ILE A 274 40.91 39.64 -23.18
N LYS A 275 39.90 39.23 -23.97
CA LYS A 275 39.54 39.91 -25.22
C LYS A 275 39.14 41.37 -24.99
N ALA A 276 38.25 41.62 -24.03
CA ALA A 276 37.82 42.97 -23.71
C ALA A 276 38.99 43.87 -23.26
N TRP A 277 39.95 43.32 -22.52
CA TRP A 277 41.16 44.03 -22.14
C TRP A 277 42.03 44.38 -23.37
N GLN A 278 42.27 43.42 -24.27
CA GLN A 278 43.04 43.64 -25.50
C GLN A 278 42.41 44.68 -26.42
N GLU A 279 41.09 44.65 -26.57
CA GLU A 279 40.35 45.63 -27.38
C GLU A 279 40.48 47.04 -26.79
N LYS A 280 40.35 47.19 -25.47
CA LYS A 280 40.48 48.47 -24.78
C LYS A 280 41.90 49.04 -24.87
N GLU A 281 42.92 48.19 -24.78
CA GLU A 281 44.31 48.63 -24.89
C GLU A 281 44.67 49.00 -26.34
N THR A 282 44.12 48.28 -27.32
CA THR A 282 44.26 48.64 -28.74
C THR A 282 43.61 50.00 -29.02
N GLN A 283 42.44 50.27 -28.45
CA GLN A 283 41.77 51.57 -28.57
C GLN A 283 42.57 52.72 -27.94
N ARG A 284 43.20 52.50 -26.77
CA ARG A 284 44.09 53.50 -26.15
C ARG A 284 45.29 53.83 -27.03
N ILE A 285 45.97 52.82 -27.58
CA ILE A 285 47.13 53.01 -28.46
C ILE A 285 46.75 53.77 -29.73
N THR A 286 45.55 53.56 -30.26
CA THR A 286 45.06 54.34 -31.42
C THR A 286 44.62 55.76 -31.06
N SER A 287 44.28 56.03 -29.79
CA SER A 287 43.88 57.35 -29.29
C SER A 287 45.07 58.26 -29.00
N ASP A 288 46.21 57.70 -28.56
CA ASP A 288 47.45 58.45 -28.27
C ASP A 288 48.28 58.77 -29.54
N LYS A 289 47.83 58.33 -30.73
CA LYS A 289 48.44 58.63 -32.03
C LYS A 289 47.65 59.63 -32.88
N ALA A 290 46.59 60.24 -32.33
CA ALA A 290 45.75 61.24 -32.97
C ALA A 290 46.02 62.65 -32.43
#